data_AF-A0A5J4RG59-F1
#
_entry.id   AF-A0A5J4RG59-F1
#
_cell.length_a   1.000
_cell.length_b   1.000
_cell.length_c   1.000
_cell.angle_alpha   90.00
_cell.angle_beta   90.00
_cell.angle_gamma   90.00
#
_symmetry.space_group_name_H-M   'P 1'
#
loop_
_entity.id
_entity.type
_entity.pdbx_description
1 polymer ?
#
loop_
_entity_poly.entity_id
_entity_poly.type
_entity_poly.pdbx_seq_one_letter_code
_entity_poly.pdbx_strand_id
1 'polypeptide(L)'
;MTAVNTMTEQFKNLIEEVKKPTKVNHHHVIDIGSSKVFFSLVSMCIVILILSLAIYNQRQAISQYKGNDLKYRYIKMRGHTTGENIYRLERLFEHQDSVALIHKQVEKYEQLVKEQAKKIERMKLNAEEAERLQKSIKVLKNKKTN
;
A
#
# COMPACT_ATOMS: atom_id res chain seq x y z
N MET A 1 53.13 -22.09 -68.08
CA MET A 1 51.95 -21.72 -67.25
C MET A 1 52.16 -22.27 -65.85
N THR A 2 52.79 -21.54 -64.92
CA THR A 2 53.15 -22.20 -63.64
C THR A 2 53.31 -21.32 -62.40
N ALA A 3 53.28 -19.98 -62.51
CA ALA A 3 53.39 -19.09 -61.34
C ALA A 3 52.04 -18.42 -60.99
N VAL A 4 51.31 -17.96 -62.00
CA VAL A 4 50.03 -17.24 -61.82
C VAL A 4 48.95 -18.14 -61.21
N ASN A 5 48.87 -19.40 -61.65
CA ASN A 5 47.89 -20.34 -61.12
C ASN A 5 48.18 -20.69 -59.65
N THR A 6 49.46 -20.81 -59.30
CA THR A 6 49.92 -21.08 -57.92
C THR A 6 49.57 -19.92 -56.99
N MET A 7 49.82 -18.68 -57.42
CA MET A 7 49.42 -17.50 -56.63
C MET A 7 47.91 -17.39 -56.50
N THR A 8 47.15 -17.73 -57.54
CA THR A 8 45.68 -17.68 -57.51
C THR A 8 45.09 -18.68 -56.51
N GLU A 9 45.64 -19.90 -56.45
CA GLU A 9 45.20 -20.92 -55.49
C GLU A 9 45.64 -20.57 -54.05
N GLN A 10 46.83 -20.01 -53.86
CA GLN A 10 47.22 -19.47 -52.55
C GLN A 10 46.29 -18.35 -52.08
N PHE A 11 45.89 -17.46 -52.98
CA PHE A 11 44.99 -16.35 -52.65
C PHE A 11 43.58 -16.85 -52.30
N LYS A 12 43.06 -17.85 -53.03
CA LYS A 12 41.79 -18.51 -52.70
C LYS A 12 41.83 -19.16 -51.32
N ASN A 13 42.90 -19.88 -50.98
CA ASN A 13 43.03 -20.53 -49.69
C ASN A 13 43.05 -19.51 -48.54
N LEU A 14 43.73 -18.38 -48.70
CA LEU A 14 43.73 -17.29 -47.71
C LEU A 14 42.35 -16.67 -47.54
N ILE A 15 41.60 -16.48 -48.64
CA ILE A 15 40.22 -15.97 -48.57
C ILE A 15 39.31 -16.98 -47.85
N GLU A 16 39.42 -18.27 -48.14
CA GLU A 16 38.65 -19.30 -47.43
C GLU A 16 39.00 -19.37 -45.95
N GLU A 17 40.26 -19.19 -45.59
CA GLU A 17 40.72 -19.19 -44.20
C GLU A 17 40.20 -17.97 -43.42
N VAL A 18 40.24 -16.78 -44.02
CA VAL A 18 39.68 -15.55 -43.42
C VAL A 18 38.14 -15.57 -43.37
N LYS A 19 37.48 -16.29 -44.28
CA LYS A 19 36.02 -16.43 -44.31
C LYS A 19 35.49 -17.40 -43.23
N LYS A 20 36.36 -18.17 -42.56
CA LYS A 20 35.94 -19.02 -41.43
C LYS A 20 35.47 -18.12 -40.28
N PRO A 21 34.25 -18.31 -39.76
CA PRO A 21 33.74 -17.46 -38.69
C PRO A 21 34.56 -17.67 -37.40
N THR A 22 35.28 -16.63 -36.98
CA THR A 22 35.97 -16.60 -35.70
C THR A 22 34.93 -16.60 -34.58
N LYS A 23 34.79 -17.71 -33.85
CA LYS A 23 33.94 -17.76 -32.66
C LYS A 23 34.59 -16.94 -31.54
N VAL A 24 34.09 -15.72 -31.34
CA VAL A 24 34.51 -14.87 -30.21
C VAL A 24 33.70 -15.25 -28.98
N ASN A 25 34.29 -16.05 -28.09
CA ASN A 25 33.71 -16.40 -26.81
C ASN A 25 33.96 -15.27 -25.80
N HIS A 26 32.90 -14.57 -25.39
CA HIS A 26 32.98 -13.57 -24.33
C HIS A 26 32.78 -14.27 -22.98
N HIS A 27 33.84 -14.36 -22.16
CA HIS A 27 33.72 -14.80 -20.77
C HIS A 27 33.74 -13.58 -19.84
N HIS A 28 32.77 -13.50 -18.93
CA HIS A 28 32.79 -12.55 -17.82
C HIS A 28 33.28 -13.28 -16.57
N VAL A 29 34.48 -12.92 -16.09
CA VAL A 29 35.03 -13.39 -14.83
C VAL A 29 34.91 -12.27 -13.82
N ILE A 30 34.14 -12.50 -12.75
CA ILE A 30 34.05 -11.57 -11.62
C ILE A 30 35.04 -12.07 -10.58
N ASP A 31 36.21 -11.42 -10.50
CA ASP A 31 37.23 -11.72 -9.51
C ASP A 31 36.98 -10.90 -8.24
N ILE A 32 36.55 -11.56 -7.16
CA ILE A 32 36.39 -10.94 -5.84
C ILE A 32 37.74 -11.03 -5.12
N GLY A 33 38.71 -10.24 -5.58
CA GLY A 33 40.11 -10.32 -5.15
C GLY A 33 40.39 -9.90 -3.71
N SER A 34 39.39 -9.41 -2.96
CA SER A 34 39.55 -9.00 -1.55
C SER A 34 38.58 -9.74 -0.65
N SER A 35 39.10 -10.52 0.29
CA SER A 35 38.31 -11.22 1.31
C SER A 35 37.39 -10.26 2.08
N LYS A 36 37.85 -9.03 2.34
CA LYS A 36 37.07 -7.98 3.02
C LYS A 36 35.82 -7.60 2.23
N VAL A 37 35.93 -7.47 0.91
CA VAL A 37 34.80 -7.13 0.03
C VAL A 37 33.81 -8.30 -0.03
N PHE A 38 34.31 -9.54 -0.12
CA PHE A 38 33.47 -10.73 -0.07
C PHE A 38 32.65 -10.82 1.23
N PHE A 39 33.30 -10.72 2.39
CA PHE A 39 32.61 -10.74 3.68
C PHE A 39 31.66 -9.56 3.86
N SER A 40 31.99 -8.38 3.32
CA SER A 40 31.09 -7.22 3.32
C SER A 40 29.82 -7.49 2.49
N LEU A 41 29.94 -8.05 1.30
CA LEU A 41 28.81 -8.43 0.46
C LEU A 41 27.94 -9.49 1.15
N VAL A 42 28.56 -10.53 1.71
CA VAL A 42 27.85 -11.58 2.46
C VAL A 42 27.11 -10.98 3.66
N SER A 43 27.77 -10.10 4.43
CA SER A 43 27.16 -9.40 5.56
C SER A 43 25.97 -8.55 5.12
N MET A 44 26.09 -7.83 4.00
CA MET A 44 25.01 -7.02 3.47
C MET A 44 23.81 -7.87 3.08
N CYS A 45 24.03 -9.01 2.42
CA CYS A 45 22.98 -9.97 2.10
C CYS A 45 22.28 -10.50 3.36
N ILE A 46 23.03 -10.83 4.41
CA ILE A 46 22.46 -11.29 5.68
C ILE A 46 21.57 -10.21 6.31
N VAL A 47 22.01 -8.95 6.33
CA VAL A 47 21.20 -7.84 6.85
C VAL A 47 19.91 -7.67 6.05
N ILE A 48 19.98 -7.72 4.72
CA ILE A 48 18.80 -7.63 3.85
C ILE A 48 17.81 -8.76 4.14
N LEU A 49 18.29 -9.99 4.34
CA LEU A 49 17.45 -11.14 4.70
C LEU A 49 16.76 -10.93 6.05
N ILE A 50 17.49 -10.48 7.07
CA ILE A 50 16.93 -10.19 8.40
C ILE A 50 15.85 -9.10 8.30
N LEU A 51 16.12 -8.00 7.59
CA LEU A 51 15.14 -6.92 7.38
C LEU A 51 13.91 -7.43 6.63
N SER A 52 14.08 -8.29 5.63
CA SER A 52 12.98 -8.88 4.88
C SER A 52 12.06 -9.73 5.76
N LEU A 53 12.64 -10.56 6.65
CA LEU A 53 11.89 -11.34 7.64
C LEU A 53 11.17 -10.44 8.65
N ALA A 54 11.83 -9.39 9.12
CA ALA A 54 11.22 -8.42 10.03
C ALA A 54 10.00 -7.72 9.38
N ILE A 55 10.13 -7.28 8.12
CA ILE A 55 9.04 -6.67 7.35
C ILE A 55 7.90 -7.67 7.13
N TYR A 56 8.22 -8.92 6.81
CA TYR A 56 7.21 -9.97 6.61
C TYR A 56 6.38 -10.18 7.88
N ASN A 57 7.03 -10.34 9.03
CA ASN A 57 6.34 -10.49 10.32
C ASN A 57 5.52 -9.24 10.69
N GLN A 58 6.04 -8.04 10.42
CA GLN A 58 5.30 -6.79 10.64
C GLN A 58 4.04 -6.71 9.77
N ARG A 59 4.10 -7.11 8.50
CA ARG A 59 2.93 -7.08 7.60
C ARG A 59 1.79 -7.93 8.15
N GLN A 60 2.08 -9.11 8.70
CA GLN A 60 1.06 -9.95 9.30
C GLN A 60 0.42 -9.27 10.52
N ALA A 61 1.23 -8.72 11.42
CA ALA A 61 0.73 -8.00 12.60
C ALA A 61 -0.12 -6.78 12.21
N ILE A 62 0.34 -5.97 11.25
CA ILE A 62 -0.38 -4.80 10.74
C ILE A 62 -1.74 -5.21 10.15
N SER A 63 -1.77 -6.30 9.38
CA SER A 63 -3.03 -6.82 8.81
C SER A 63 -4.02 -7.25 9.90
N GLN A 64 -3.52 -7.91 10.95
CA GLN A 64 -4.34 -8.31 12.10
C GLN A 64 -4.89 -7.09 12.85
N TYR A 65 -4.06 -6.08 13.12
CA TYR A 65 -4.52 -4.84 13.77
C TYR A 65 -5.57 -4.10 12.95
N LYS A 66 -5.38 -4.00 11.63
CA LYS A 66 -6.36 -3.37 10.74
C LYS A 66 -7.69 -4.15 10.72
N GLY A 67 -7.63 -5.49 10.72
CA GLY A 67 -8.81 -6.33 10.82
C GLY A 67 -9.55 -6.14 12.15
N ASN A 68 -8.82 -6.10 13.26
CA ASN A 68 -9.39 -5.94 14.60
C ASN A 68 -10.03 -4.56 14.81
N ASP A 69 -9.43 -3.49 14.30
CA ASP A 69 -10.06 -2.15 14.29
C ASP A 69 -11.43 -2.18 13.58
N LEU A 70 -11.46 -2.79 12.38
CA LEU A 70 -12.70 -2.88 11.62
C LEU A 70 -13.76 -3.74 12.33
N LYS A 71 -13.37 -4.86 12.96
CA LYS A 71 -14.27 -5.68 13.79
C LYS A 71 -14.85 -4.87 14.93
N TYR A 72 -14.02 -4.11 15.65
CA TYR A 72 -14.45 -3.25 16.75
C TYR A 72 -15.46 -2.19 16.30
N ARG A 73 -15.16 -1.47 15.21
CA ARG A 73 -16.05 -0.44 14.66
C ARG A 73 -17.37 -1.03 14.17
N TYR A 74 -17.35 -2.20 13.55
CA TYR A 74 -18.56 -2.92 13.15
C TYR A 74 -19.43 -3.33 14.34
N ILE A 75 -18.83 -3.88 15.40
CA ILE A 75 -19.55 -4.20 16.65
C ILE A 75 -20.17 -2.94 17.26
N LYS A 76 -19.41 -1.84 17.31
CA LYS A 76 -19.89 -0.56 17.81
C LYS A 76 -21.06 -0.02 16.98
N MET A 77 -21.03 -0.18 15.65
CA MET A 77 -22.15 0.16 14.77
C MET A 77 -23.40 -0.68 15.05
N ARG A 78 -23.24 -1.98 15.33
CA ARG A 78 -24.38 -2.89 15.58
C ARG A 78 -25.08 -2.65 16.91
N GLY A 79 -24.40 -2.04 17.89
CA GLY A 79 -24.98 -1.66 19.20
C GLY A 79 -25.25 -2.82 20.17
N HIS A 80 -25.18 -4.07 19.71
CA HIS A 80 -25.37 -5.27 20.52
C HIS A 80 -24.35 -6.35 20.15
N THR A 81 -23.85 -7.04 21.18
CA THR A 81 -22.83 -8.08 21.04
C THR A 81 -23.30 -9.35 21.71
N THR A 82 -23.64 -10.36 20.92
CA THR A 82 -23.92 -11.73 21.37
C THR A 82 -22.75 -12.61 20.95
N GLY A 83 -22.43 -13.67 21.72
CA GLY A 83 -21.38 -14.62 21.36
C GLY A 83 -21.54 -15.20 19.95
N GLU A 84 -22.78 -15.51 19.55
CA GLU A 84 -23.09 -15.95 18.19
C GLU A 84 -22.76 -14.89 17.12
N ASN A 85 -23.04 -13.62 17.39
CA ASN A 85 -22.74 -12.53 16.46
C ASN A 85 -21.22 -12.32 16.31
N ILE A 86 -20.45 -12.50 17.38
CA ILE A 86 -18.98 -12.47 17.32
C ILE A 86 -18.47 -13.63 16.46
N TYR A 87 -18.97 -14.85 16.70
CA TYR A 87 -18.55 -16.02 15.93
C TYR A 87 -18.86 -15.87 14.44
N ARG A 88 -20.06 -15.36 14.11
CA ARG A 88 -20.43 -15.06 12.72
C ARG A 88 -19.55 -13.98 12.09
N LEU A 89 -19.19 -12.96 12.87
CA LEU A 89 -18.27 -11.92 12.41
C LEU A 89 -16.89 -12.49 12.10
N GLU A 90 -16.37 -13.40 12.93
CA GLU A 90 -15.08 -14.05 12.69
C GLU A 90 -15.07 -14.81 11.35
N ARG A 91 -16.13 -15.60 11.08
CA ARG A 91 -16.28 -16.28 9.78
C ARG A 91 -16.33 -15.34 8.58
N LEU A 92 -16.90 -14.15 8.73
CA LEU A 92 -16.89 -13.14 7.67
C LEU A 92 -15.48 -12.61 7.40
N PHE A 93 -14.61 -12.56 8.41
CA PHE A 93 -13.24 -12.10 8.25
C PHE A 93 -12.30 -13.14 7.61
N GLU A 94 -12.74 -14.39 7.48
CA GLU A 94 -12.04 -15.42 6.68
C GLU A 94 -12.12 -15.12 5.17
N HIS A 95 -13.10 -14.34 4.72
CA HIS A 95 -13.36 -14.08 3.31
C HIS A 95 -13.13 -12.60 2.96
N GLN A 96 -12.20 -12.29 2.04
CA GLN A 96 -11.86 -10.90 1.71
C GLN A 96 -13.03 -10.07 1.19
N ASP A 97 -13.92 -10.67 0.39
CA ASP A 97 -15.11 -9.97 -0.13
C ASP A 97 -16.05 -9.52 0.99
N SER A 98 -16.23 -10.37 2.00
CA SER A 98 -17.02 -10.06 3.19
C SER A 98 -16.39 -8.94 4.01
N VAL A 99 -15.07 -8.91 4.15
CA VAL A 99 -14.35 -7.81 4.80
C VAL A 99 -14.56 -6.48 4.06
N ALA A 100 -14.50 -6.50 2.73
CA ALA A 100 -14.74 -5.30 1.92
C ALA A 100 -16.19 -4.77 2.07
N LEU A 101 -17.17 -5.68 2.18
CA LEU A 101 -18.56 -5.31 2.44
C LEU A 101 -18.73 -4.70 3.84
N ILE A 102 -18.12 -5.31 4.87
CA ILE A 102 -18.13 -4.77 6.24
C ILE A 102 -17.51 -3.38 6.28
N HIS A 103 -16.38 -3.18 5.59
CA HIS A 103 -15.72 -1.88 5.50
C HIS A 103 -16.67 -0.81 4.96
N LYS A 104 -17.36 -1.08 3.85
CA LYS A 104 -18.33 -0.15 3.26
C LYS A 104 -19.52 0.14 4.19
N GLN A 105 -20.00 -0.87 4.92
CA GLN A 105 -21.11 -0.69 5.86
C GLN A 105 -20.70 0.22 7.03
N VAL A 106 -19.55 -0.04 7.63
CA VAL A 106 -19.00 0.76 8.73
C VAL A 106 -18.75 2.19 8.28
N GLU A 107 -18.10 2.37 7.13
CA GLU A 107 -17.81 3.70 6.56
C GLU A 107 -19.09 4.51 6.32
N LYS A 108 -20.11 3.89 5.69
CA LYS A 108 -21.39 4.55 5.44
C LYS A 108 -22.08 4.94 6.75
N TYR A 109 -22.08 4.06 7.75
CA TYR A 109 -22.67 4.37 9.05
C TYR A 109 -21.97 5.54 9.73
N GLU A 110 -20.64 5.54 9.77
CA GLU A 110 -19.88 6.62 10.40
C GLU A 110 -20.04 7.97 9.70
N GLN A 111 -20.15 7.96 8.36
CA GLN A 111 -20.49 9.16 7.60
C GLN A 111 -21.86 9.71 8.00
N LEU A 112 -22.89 8.85 8.06
CA LEU A 112 -24.24 9.26 8.47
C LEU A 112 -24.27 9.78 9.90
N VAL A 113 -23.59 9.13 10.84
CA VAL A 113 -23.49 9.59 12.24
C VAL A 113 -22.81 10.96 12.30
N LYS A 114 -21.74 11.17 11.54
CA LYS A 114 -21.02 12.44 11.47
C LYS A 114 -21.89 13.55 10.89
N GLU A 115 -22.64 13.28 9.83
CA GLU A 115 -23.56 14.24 9.21
C GLU A 115 -24.71 14.60 10.15
N GLN A 116 -25.29 13.61 10.84
CA GLN A 116 -26.34 13.83 11.82
C GLN A 116 -25.82 14.69 12.99
N ALA A 117 -24.64 14.39 13.52
CA ALA A 117 -24.02 15.19 14.58
C ALA A 117 -23.82 16.66 14.15
N LYS A 118 -23.28 16.88 12.94
CA LYS A 118 -23.14 18.24 12.37
C LYS A 118 -24.48 18.95 12.21
N LYS A 119 -25.53 18.24 11.79
CA LYS A 119 -26.86 18.80 11.64
C LYS A 119 -27.44 19.23 13.00
N ILE A 120 -27.26 18.40 14.02
CA ILE A 120 -27.69 18.71 15.40
C ILE A 120 -26.97 19.93 15.93
N GLU A 121 -25.65 20.02 15.73
CA GLU A 121 -24.85 21.17 16.14
C GLU A 121 -25.32 22.46 15.47
N ARG A 122 -25.54 22.44 14.15
CA ARG A 122 -26.12 23.60 13.42
C ARG A 122 -27.49 24.00 13.93
N MET A 123 -28.36 23.04 14.23
CA MET A 123 -29.69 23.34 14.79
C MET A 123 -29.59 24.02 16.16
N LYS A 124 -28.64 23.61 17.02
CA LYS A 124 -28.39 24.25 18.31
C LYS A 124 -27.90 25.69 18.15
N LEU A 125 -26.91 25.91 17.30
CA LEU A 125 -26.37 27.26 17.03
C LEU A 125 -27.47 28.20 16.50
N ASN A 126 -28.27 27.75 15.53
CA ASN A 126 -29.36 28.55 14.99
C ASN A 126 -30.45 28.85 16.03
N ALA A 127 -30.74 27.90 16.93
CA ALA A 127 -31.71 28.11 18.01
C ALA A 127 -31.20 29.15 19.03
N GLU A 128 -29.92 29.08 19.41
CA GLU A 128 -29.28 30.06 20.29
C GLU A 128 -29.27 31.47 19.67
N GLU A 129 -28.98 31.56 18.36
CA GLU A 129 -29.00 32.83 17.64
C GLU A 129 -30.42 33.41 17.55
N ALA A 130 -31.42 32.58 17.25
CA ALA A 130 -32.83 32.99 17.25
C ALA A 130 -33.28 33.50 18.63
N GLU A 131 -32.87 32.84 19.72
CA GLU A 131 -33.18 33.30 21.08
C GLU A 131 -32.52 34.65 21.40
N ARG A 132 -31.26 34.85 20.99
CA ARG A 132 -30.56 36.14 21.15
C ARG A 132 -31.25 37.26 20.37
N LEU A 133 -31.63 37.00 19.12
CA LEU A 133 -32.36 37.96 18.28
C LEU A 133 -33.72 38.32 18.90
N GLN A 134 -34.47 37.33 19.42
CA GLN A 134 -35.73 37.60 20.13
C GLN A 134 -35.53 38.46 21.37
N LYS A 135 -34.48 38.21 22.17
CA LYS A 135 -34.16 39.05 23.33
C LYS A 135 -33.83 40.49 22.91
N SER A 136 -33.01 40.67 21.87
CA SER A 136 -32.69 42.01 21.35
C SER A 136 -33.93 42.76 20.86
N ILE A 137 -34.84 42.10 20.14
CA ILE A 137 -36.11 42.71 19.70
C ILE A 137 -36.96 43.14 20.90
N LYS A 138 -37.07 42.32 21.95
CA LYS A 138 -37.81 42.68 23.18
C LYS A 138 -37.22 43.91 23.87
N VAL A 139 -35.88 43.97 23.99
CA VAL A 139 -35.19 45.13 24.57
C VAL A 139 -35.44 46.41 23.75
N LEU A 140 -35.32 46.33 22.42
CA LEU A 140 -35.58 47.46 21.53
C LEU A 140 -37.04 47.95 21.61
N LYS A 141 -38.00 47.03 21.69
CA LYS A 141 -39.43 47.37 21.83
C LYS A 141 -39.69 48.14 23.12
N ASN A 142 -39.15 47.67 24.25
CA ASN A 142 -39.32 48.34 25.55
C ASN A 142 -38.71 49.75 25.57
N LYS A 143 -37.58 49.97 24.88
CA LYS A 143 -36.95 51.30 24.76
C LYS A 143 -37.77 52.30 23.92
N LYS A 144 -38.64 51.83 23.03
CA LYS A 144 -39.47 52.68 22.17
C LYS A 144 -40.79 53.11 22.81
N THR A 145 -41.22 52.42 23.87
CA THR A 145 -42.48 52.68 24.60
C THR A 145 -42.31 53.48 25.90
N ASN A 146 -41.06 53.78 26.30
CA ASN A 146 -40.71 54.81 27.27
C ASN A 146 -40.26 56.08 26.55
#